data_AF-A0A3N6FQM8-F1
#
_entry.id   AF-A0A3N6FQM8-F1
#
_cell.length_a   1.000
_cell.length_b   1.000
_cell.length_c   1.000
_cell.angle_alpha   90.00
_cell.angle_beta   90.00
_cell.angle_gamma   90.00
#
_symmetry.space_group_name_H-M   'P 1'
#
loop_
_entity.id
_entity.type
_entity.pdbx_description
1 polymer ?
#
loop_
_entity_poly.entity_id
_entity_poly.type
_entity_poly.pdbx_seq_one_letter_code
_entity_poly.pdbx_strand_id
1 'polypeptide(L)'
;MMGTPAPLDGPTLEFLQTILDAIDIPAPATPDDAAAYSRVLADRAGHAAVALRDVLAGAAQFGPGWITYYLRARLDETPATGYRTLDDTASTT
;
A
#
# COMPACT_ATOMS: atom_id res chain seq x y z
N MET A 1 -7.92 -23.48 25.36
CA MET A 1 -6.60 -23.44 24.72
C MET A 1 -6.84 -22.99 23.28
N MET A 2 -6.62 -21.71 22.97
CA MET A 2 -6.72 -21.24 21.58
C MET A 2 -5.46 -21.73 20.88
N GLY A 3 -5.58 -22.70 19.96
CA GLY A 3 -4.43 -23.18 19.20
C GLY A 3 -3.80 -22.01 18.44
N THR A 4 -2.48 -21.97 18.36
CA THR A 4 -1.77 -20.98 17.54
C THR A 4 -2.34 -21.04 16.12
N PRO A 5 -2.84 -19.92 15.56
CA PRO A 5 -3.34 -19.93 14.20
C PRO A 5 -2.22 -20.39 13.26
N ALA A 6 -2.58 -21.18 12.25
CA ALA A 6 -1.64 -21.53 11.20
C ALA A 6 -1.08 -20.24 10.58
N PRO A 7 0.22 -20.20 10.24
CA PRO A 7 0.80 -19.05 9.56
C PRO A 7 0.07 -18.80 8.23
N LEU A 8 -0.03 -17.53 7.85
CA LEU A 8 -0.51 -17.15 6.53
C LEU A 8 0.39 -17.75 5.44
N ASP A 9 -0.18 -18.12 4.30
CA ASP A 9 0.60 -18.60 3.17
C ASP A 9 1.38 -17.45 2.50
N GLY A 10 2.42 -17.81 1.75
CA GLY A 10 3.30 -16.84 1.07
C GLY A 10 2.53 -15.84 0.19
N PRO A 11 1.62 -16.29 -0.69
CA PRO A 11 0.84 -15.38 -1.54
C PRO A 11 -0.04 -14.40 -0.75
N THR A 12 -0.66 -14.84 0.35
CA THR A 12 -1.47 -13.94 1.20
C THR A 12 -0.59 -12.93 1.91
N LEU A 13 0.57 -13.36 2.45
CA LEU A 13 1.53 -12.44 3.07
C LEU A 13 2.03 -11.39 2.08
N GLU A 14 2.36 -11.81 0.87
CA GLU A 14 2.85 -10.91 -0.19
C GLU A 14 1.78 -9.89 -0.61
N PHE A 15 0.53 -10.34 -0.73
CA PHE A 15 -0.59 -9.47 -1.02
C PHE A 15 -0.80 -8.43 0.10
N LEU A 16 -0.82 -8.87 1.37
CA LEU A 16 -0.97 -7.98 2.52
C LEU A 16 0.20 -7.00 2.66
N GLN A 17 1.43 -7.44 2.39
CA GLN A 17 2.59 -6.55 2.33
C GLN A 17 2.41 -5.48 1.27
N THR A 18 1.92 -5.85 0.07
CA THR A 18 1.70 -4.87 -1.00
C THR A 18 0.57 -3.88 -0.66
N ILE A 19 -0.45 -4.31 0.09
CA ILE A 19 -1.48 -3.41 0.63
C ILE A 19 -0.86 -2.45 1.66
N LEU A 20 0.03 -2.95 2.53
CA LEU A 20 0.73 -2.11 3.50
C LEU A 20 1.59 -1.07 2.77
N ASP A 21 2.36 -1.47 1.76
CA ASP A 21 3.19 -0.57 0.95
C ASP A 21 2.35 0.54 0.28
N ALA A 22 1.08 0.27 -0.04
CA ALA A 22 0.18 1.26 -0.62
C ALA A 22 -0.21 2.38 0.36
N ILE A 23 -0.41 2.04 1.64
CA ILE A 23 -0.97 2.94 2.66
C ILE A 23 0.06 3.51 3.63
N ASP A 24 1.12 2.76 3.92
CA ASP A 24 2.20 3.13 4.83
C ASP A 24 3.27 3.92 4.06
N ILE A 25 2.89 5.15 3.65
CA ILE A 25 3.77 6.07 2.94
C ILE A 25 4.38 7.10 3.91
N PRO A 26 5.57 7.65 3.61
CA PRO A 26 6.24 8.61 4.48
C PRO A 26 5.34 9.78 4.90
N ALA A 27 5.40 10.17 6.17
CA ALA A 27 4.63 11.31 6.66
C ALA A 27 5.12 12.64 6.06
N PRO A 28 4.21 13.59 5.76
CA PRO A 28 4.58 14.88 5.21
C PRO A 28 5.35 15.72 6.25
N ALA A 29 6.35 16.47 5.77
CA ALA A 29 7.19 17.31 6.61
C ALA A 29 6.43 18.48 7.26
N THR A 30 5.49 19.09 6.53
CA THR A 30 4.74 20.26 6.97
C THR A 30 3.27 20.21 6.55
N PRO A 31 2.41 21.09 7.11
CA PRO A 31 1.03 21.23 6.65
C PRO A 31 0.90 21.60 5.16
N ASP A 32 1.87 22.33 4.60
CA ASP A 32 1.86 22.68 3.17
C ASP A 32 2.10 21.44 2.29
N ASP A 33 2.87 20.46 2.78
CA ASP A 33 3.12 19.17 2.11
C ASP A 33 1.90 18.22 2.24
N ALA A 34 0.99 18.47 3.20
CA ALA A 34 -0.12 17.58 3.51
C ALA A 34 -1.12 17.41 2.36
N ALA A 35 -1.30 18.43 1.52
CA ALA A 35 -2.21 18.36 0.36
C ALA A 35 -1.69 17.38 -0.70
N ALA A 36 -0.40 17.43 -1.00
CA ALA A 36 0.25 16.51 -1.94
C ALA A 36 0.30 15.08 -1.37
N TYR A 37 0.68 14.92 -0.10
CA TYR A 37 0.59 13.65 0.62
C TYR A 37 -0.82 13.03 0.56
N SER A 38 -1.86 13.82 0.87
CA SER A 38 -3.24 13.33 0.88
C SER A 38 -3.70 12.86 -0.50
N ARG A 39 -3.26 13.54 -1.57
CA ARG A 39 -3.56 13.13 -2.94
C ARG A 39 -2.89 11.80 -3.30
N VAL A 40 -1.61 11.65 -2.96
CA VAL A 40 -0.86 10.41 -3.20
C VAL A 40 -1.46 9.26 -2.40
N LEU A 41 -1.74 9.47 -1.12
CA LEU A 41 -2.36 8.45 -0.26
C LEU A 41 -3.74 8.05 -0.78
N ALA A 42 -4.58 9.00 -1.20
CA ALA A 42 -5.91 8.70 -1.71
C ALA A 42 -5.87 7.83 -2.97
N ASP A 43 -4.94 8.10 -3.89
CA ASP A 43 -4.79 7.35 -5.14
C ASP A 43 -4.30 5.91 -4.86
N ARG A 44 -3.24 5.77 -4.05
CA ARG A 44 -2.68 4.47 -3.66
C ARG A 44 -3.68 3.63 -2.85
N ALA A 45 -4.39 4.24 -1.89
CA ALA A 45 -5.44 3.58 -1.12
C ALA A 45 -6.62 3.15 -2.01
N GLY A 46 -6.92 3.91 -3.05
CA GLY A 46 -7.91 3.54 -4.07
C GLY A 46 -7.55 2.23 -4.77
N HIS A 47 -6.30 2.09 -5.23
CA HIS A 47 -5.80 0.87 -5.84
C HIS A 47 -5.82 -0.33 -4.88
N ALA A 48 -5.37 -0.13 -3.63
CA ALA A 48 -5.44 -1.15 -2.59
C ALA A 48 -6.87 -1.62 -2.31
N ALA A 49 -7.83 -0.69 -2.25
CA ALA A 49 -9.23 -1.00 -2.03
C ALA A 49 -9.85 -1.81 -3.18
N VAL A 50 -9.49 -1.51 -4.44
CA VAL A 50 -9.92 -2.30 -5.60
C VAL A 50 -9.37 -3.73 -5.51
N ALA A 51 -8.06 -3.86 -5.28
CA ALA A 51 -7.40 -5.15 -5.17
C ALA A 51 -8.01 -6.03 -4.05
N LEU A 52 -8.30 -5.44 -2.88
CA LEU A 52 -8.98 -6.12 -1.77
C LEU A 52 -10.39 -6.57 -2.15
N ARG A 53 -11.18 -5.72 -2.81
CA ARG A 53 -12.54 -6.08 -3.24
C ARG A 53 -12.53 -7.24 -4.23
N ASP A 54 -11.58 -7.26 -5.16
CA ASP A 54 -11.45 -8.35 -6.15
C ASP A 54 -11.10 -9.69 -5.49
N VAL A 55 -10.18 -9.68 -4.51
CA VAL A 55 -9.86 -10.88 -3.70
C VAL A 55 -11.09 -11.35 -2.93
N LEU A 56 -11.77 -10.44 -2.22
CA LEU A 56 -12.93 -10.78 -1.37
C LEU A 56 -14.14 -11.25 -2.18
N ALA A 57 -14.32 -10.75 -3.41
CA ALA A 57 -15.37 -11.20 -4.31
C ALA A 57 -15.11 -12.59 -4.92
N GLY A 58 -13.94 -13.19 -4.67
CA GLY A 58 -13.50 -14.39 -5.38
C GLY A 58 -13.28 -14.14 -6.87
N ALA A 59 -13.20 -12.87 -7.29
CA ALA A 59 -12.98 -12.45 -8.68
C ALA A 59 -11.53 -12.65 -9.12
N ALA A 60 -10.68 -13.15 -8.23
CA ALA A 60 -9.33 -13.61 -8.52
C ALA A 60 -9.34 -14.87 -9.41
N GLN A 61 -9.86 -14.75 -10.64
CA GLN A 61 -9.75 -15.80 -11.67
C GLN A 61 -8.29 -16.20 -11.93
N PHE A 62 -7.34 -15.34 -11.56
CA PHE A 62 -5.89 -15.55 -11.64
C PHE A 62 -5.20 -15.69 -10.26
N GLY A 63 -5.98 -15.78 -9.17
CA GLY A 63 -5.48 -15.92 -7.80
C GLY A 63 -4.85 -14.64 -7.19
N PRO A 64 -4.44 -14.69 -5.91
CA PRO A 64 -3.84 -13.56 -5.19
C PRO A 64 -2.54 -13.03 -5.81
N GLY A 65 -1.77 -13.90 -6.46
CA GLY A 65 -0.50 -13.51 -7.10
C GLY A 65 -0.69 -12.52 -8.25
N TRP A 66 -1.71 -12.69 -9.08
CA TRP A 66 -2.01 -11.74 -10.16
C TRP A 66 -2.49 -10.38 -9.63
N ILE A 67 -3.35 -10.39 -8.61
CA ILE A 67 -3.84 -9.15 -7.99
C ILE A 67 -2.68 -8.39 -7.32
N THR A 68 -1.75 -9.13 -6.71
CA THR A 68 -0.52 -8.56 -6.16
C THR A 68 0.35 -7.91 -7.24
N TYR A 69 0.58 -8.60 -8.35
CA TYR A 69 1.29 -8.05 -9.50
C TYR A 69 0.63 -6.78 -10.06
N TYR A 70 -0.70 -6.82 -10.24
CA TYR A 70 -1.47 -5.66 -10.67
C TYR A 70 -1.32 -4.48 -9.70
N LEU A 71 -1.43 -4.72 -8.39
CA LEU A 71 -1.30 -3.66 -7.40
C LEU A 71 0.10 -3.03 -7.44
N ARG A 72 1.16 -3.83 -7.51
CA ARG A 72 2.53 -3.31 -7.64
C ARG A 72 2.70 -2.41 -8.85
N ALA A 73 2.19 -2.82 -10.01
CA ALA A 73 2.24 -1.99 -11.21
C ALA A 73 1.54 -0.62 -11.00
N ARG A 74 0.43 -0.59 -10.27
CA ARG A 74 -0.25 0.67 -9.91
C ARG A 74 0.54 1.51 -8.90
N LEU A 75 1.20 0.88 -7.94
CA LEU A 75 2.05 1.60 -6.99
C LEU A 75 3.29 2.20 -7.64
N ASP A 76 3.82 1.56 -8.69
CA ASP A 76 4.93 2.09 -9.50
C ASP A 76 4.50 3.31 -10.34
N GLU A 77 3.25 3.31 -10.82
CA GLU A 77 2.64 4.47 -11.51
C GLU A 77 2.35 5.64 -10.55
N THR A 78 2.24 5.36 -9.25
CA THR A 78 1.82 6.32 -8.20
C THR A 78 2.85 6.39 -7.07
N PRO A 79 4.11 6.76 -7.36
CA PRO A 79 5.18 6.71 -6.37
C PRO A 79 4.85 7.56 -5.13
N ALA A 80 5.28 7.08 -3.96
CA ALA A 80 5.10 7.75 -2.67
C ALA A 80 6.02 8.97 -2.49
N THR A 81 6.06 9.84 -3.49
CA THR A 81 6.97 10.99 -3.58
C THR A 81 6.22 12.24 -4.08
N GLY A 82 6.92 13.35 -4.28
CA GLY A 82 6.33 14.61 -4.75
C GLY A 82 5.87 15.56 -3.64
N TYR A 83 6.25 15.27 -2.39
CA TYR A 83 6.11 16.12 -1.21
C TYR A 83 7.34 15.91 -0.33
N ARG A 84 7.67 16.88 0.54
CA ARG A 84 8.77 16.70 1.50
C ARG A 84 8.30 15.81 2.64
N THR A 85 9.18 14.94 3.09
CA THR A 85 8.93 13.97 4.16
C THR A 85 9.58 14.42 5.46
N LEU A 86 9.09 13.95 6.60
CA LEU A 86 9.73 14.23 7.90
C LEU A 86 11.21 13.80 7.92
N ASP A 87 11.55 12.71 7.23
CA ASP A 87 12.93 12.20 7.15
C ASP A 87 13.86 13.16 6.39
N ASP A 88 13.34 13.90 5.40
CA ASP A 88 14.10 14.94 4.69
C ASP A 88 14.50 16.09 5.63
N THR A 89 13.66 16.40 6.63
CA THR A 89 13.91 17.49 7.57
C THR A 89 14.88 17.12 8.69
N ALA A 90 14.98 15.83 9.04
CA ALA A 90 15.92 15.33 10.04
C ALA A 90 17.39 15.43 9.59
N SER A 91 17.64 15.56 8.29
CA SER A 91 18.98 15.61 7.69
C SER A 91 19.63 17.02 7.69
N THR A 92 18.98 18.04 8.27
CA THR A 92 19.46 19.45 8.27
C THR A 92 19.89 19.94 9.67
N THR A 93 20.26 19.05 10.60
CA THR A 93 20.77 19.41 11.95
C THR A 93 22.22 19.01 12.15
#